data_AF-A0A3C1YEV5-F1
#
_entry.id   AF-A0A3C1YEV5-F1
#
_cell.length_a   1.000
_cell.length_b   1.000
_cell.length_c   1.000
_cell.angle_alpha   90.00
_cell.angle_beta   90.00
_cell.angle_gamma   90.00
#
_symmetry.space_group_name_H-M   'P 1'
#
loop_
_entity.id
_entity.type
_entity.pdbx_description
1 polymer ?
#
loop_
_entity_poly.entity_id
_entity_poly.type
_entity_poly.pdbx_seq_one_letter_code
_entity_poly.pdbx_strand_id
1 'polypeptide(L)' 'MKSLADLNALKQRALDELKLRESKDSVRIVVGMGTCGIAAGAREVVGAFLDELAKRKISDVAVTQTGCIGLCVKEP' A
#
# COMPACT_ATOMS: atom_id res chain seq x y z
N MET A 1 -38.50 -5.28 11.27
CA MET A 1 -38.16 -5.62 9.87
C MET A 1 -37.14 -4.62 9.38
N LYS A 2 -35.94 -5.04 8.94
CA LYS A 2 -35.00 -4.14 8.27
C LYS A 2 -35.63 -3.74 6.94
N SER A 3 -35.73 -2.45 6.67
CA SER A 3 -36.48 -1.92 5.53
C SER A 3 -35.74 -2.18 4.22
N LEU A 4 -36.45 -2.15 3.09
CA LEU A 4 -35.83 -2.22 1.75
C LEU A 4 -34.76 -1.12 1.55
N ALA A 5 -34.93 0.03 2.20
CA ALA A 5 -33.96 1.11 2.18
C ALA A 5 -32.66 0.75 2.91
N ASP A 6 -32.75 0.05 4.06
CA ASP A 6 -31.57 -0.39 4.83
C ASP A 6 -30.75 -1.44 4.07
N LEU A 7 -31.42 -2.35 3.37
CA LEU A 7 -30.77 -3.36 2.52
C LEU A 7 -30.05 -2.72 1.33
N ASN A 8 -30.66 -1.71 0.70
CA ASN A 8 -30.03 -0.96 -0.38
C ASN A 8 -28.83 -0.13 0.11
N ALA A 9 -28.93 0.50 1.29
CA ALA A 9 -27.82 1.23 1.89
C ALA A 9 -26.64 0.30 2.25
N LEU A 10 -26.93 -0.89 2.77
CA LEU A 10 -25.90 -1.90 3.07
C LEU A 10 -25.20 -2.39 1.79
N LYS A 11 -25.99 -2.65 0.73
CA LYS A 11 -25.47 -3.05 -0.59
C LYS A 11 -24.57 -1.97 -1.18
N GLN A 12 -24.96 -0.69 -1.09
CA GLN A 12 -24.12 0.41 -1.59
C GLN A 12 -22.82 0.54 -0.83
N ARG A 13 -22.83 0.47 0.51
CA ARG A 13 -21.60 0.51 1.32
C ARG A 13 -20.64 -0.63 0.98
N ALA A 14 -21.16 -1.85 0.82
CA ALA A 14 -20.34 -2.99 0.44
C ALA A 14 -19.75 -2.85 -0.98
N LEU A 15 -20.52 -2.28 -1.92
CA LEU A 15 -20.04 -2.00 -3.27
C LEU A 15 -18.97 -0.89 -3.30
N ASP A 16 -19.11 0.14 -2.47
CA ASP A 16 -18.13 1.22 -2.39
C ASP A 16 -16.82 0.73 -1.73
N GLU A 17 -16.91 -0.12 -0.69
CA GLU A 17 -15.73 -0.80 -0.12
C GLU A 17 -15.04 -1.72 -1.11
N LEU A 18 -15.79 -2.44 -1.95
CA LEU A 18 -15.23 -3.29 -3.01
C LEU A 18 -14.56 -2.44 -4.11
N LYS A 19 -15.18 -1.33 -4.52
CA LYS A 19 -14.58 -0.40 -5.50
C LYS A 19 -13.30 0.23 -4.99
N LEU A 20 -13.20 0.54 -3.69
CA LEU A 20 -11.97 1.01 -3.05
C LEU A 20 -10.85 -0.05 -3.05
N ARG A 21 -11.20 -1.35 -3.10
CA ARG A 21 -10.24 -2.45 -3.25
C ARG A 21 -9.86 -2.72 -4.71
N GLU A 22 -10.77 -2.41 -5.65
CA GLU A 22 -10.57 -2.58 -7.10
C GLU A 22 -9.95 -1.36 -7.78
N SER A 23 -9.93 -0.19 -7.13
CA SER A 23 -9.04 0.93 -7.49
C SER A 23 -7.61 0.45 -7.30
N LYS A 24 -7.15 -0.20 -8.36
CA LYS A 24 -5.80 -0.67 -8.66
C LYS A 24 -4.77 0.22 -7.98
N ASP A 25 -4.02 -0.29 -7.02
CA ASP A 25 -2.65 0.19 -6.87
C ASP A 25 -1.97 -0.07 -8.22
N SER A 26 -1.96 0.92 -9.13
CA SER A 26 -1.40 0.75 -10.48
C SER A 26 0.08 0.44 -10.41
N VAL A 27 0.73 0.83 -9.31
CA VAL A 27 2.12 0.56 -9.02
C VAL A 27 2.26 0.06 -7.58
N ARG A 28 2.96 -1.05 -7.40
CA ARG A 28 3.36 -1.57 -6.08
C ARG A 28 4.86 -1.40 -5.91
N ILE A 29 5.26 -0.69 -4.85
CA ILE A 29 6.66 -0.53 -4.46
C ILE A 29 6.92 -1.49 -3.31
N VAL A 30 7.84 -2.44 -3.49
CA VAL A 30 8.21 -3.41 -2.47
C VAL A 30 9.63 -3.10 -2.00
N VAL A 31 9.82 -2.84 -0.70
CA VAL A 31 11.14 -2.56 -0.12
C VAL A 31 11.61 -3.76 0.70
N GLY A 32 12.84 -4.22 0.44
CA GLY A 32 13.51 -5.28 1.19
C GLY A 32 13.94 -4.79 2.57
N MET A 33 13.23 -5.24 3.60
CA MET A 33 13.47 -4.93 5.02
C MET A 33 14.13 -6.12 5.73
N GLY A 34 15.11 -6.75 5.08
CA GLY A 34 16.03 -7.69 5.73
C GLY A 34 16.95 -7.00 6.73
N THR A 35 17.78 -7.77 7.46
CA THR A 35 18.79 -7.19 8.37
C THR A 35 19.79 -6.31 7.64
N CYS A 36 20.23 -6.76 6.45
CA CYS A 36 21.14 -6.03 5.58
C CYS A 36 20.43 -4.81 4.96
N GLY A 37 19.19 -4.94 4.48
CA GLY A 37 18.39 -3.82 3.96
C GLY A 37 18.11 -2.73 5.00
N ILE A 38 17.81 -3.12 6.24
CA ILE A 38 17.69 -2.16 7.35
C ILE A 38 19.01 -1.44 7.62
N ALA A 39 20.14 -2.16 7.61
CA ALA A 39 21.45 -1.57 7.81
C ALA A 39 21.87 -0.65 6.64
N ALA A 40 21.41 -0.93 5.43
CA ALA A 40 21.69 -0.16 4.23
C ALA A 40 20.76 1.07 4.04
N GLY A 41 19.76 1.25 4.92
CA GLY A 41 18.91 2.44 4.94
C GLY A 41 17.50 2.25 4.34
N ALA A 42 16.96 1.03 4.35
CA ALA A 42 15.63 0.77 3.81
C ALA A 42 14.49 1.54 4.52
N ARG A 43 14.67 1.95 5.79
CA ARG A 43 13.66 2.75 6.53
C ARG A 43 13.52 4.14 5.97
N GLU A 44 14.65 4.77 5.69
CA GLU A 44 14.74 6.10 5.10
C GLU A 44 14.13 6.10 3.69
N VAL A 45 14.36 5.03 2.93
CA VAL A 45 13.77 4.84 1.60
C VAL A 45 12.24 4.77 1.67
N VAL A 46 11.67 3.97 2.59
CA VAL A 46 10.21 3.90 2.77
C VAL A 46 9.63 5.27 3.15
N GLY A 47 10.27 5.98 4.08
CA GLY A 47 9.86 7.33 4.48
C GLY A 47 9.86 8.31 3.30
N ALA A 48 10.94 8.32 2.53
CA ALA A 48 11.06 9.17 1.36
C ALA A 48 9.99 8.88 0.29
N PHE A 49 9.65 7.61 0.08
CA PHE A 49 8.55 7.24 -0.83
C PHE A 49 7.20 7.76 -0.34
N LEU A 50 6.88 7.58 0.94
CA LEU A 50 5.63 8.08 1.51
C LEU A 50 5.53 9.61 1.41
N ASP A 51 6.61 10.33 1.71
CA ASP A 51 6.67 11.78 1.62
C ASP A 51 6.49 12.28 0.18
N GLU A 52 7.16 11.67 -0.80
CA GLU A 52 7.03 12.06 -2.20
C GLU A 52 5.65 11.73 -2.78
N LEU A 53 5.07 10.58 -2.42
CA LEU A 53 3.70 10.24 -2.80
C LEU A 53 2.70 11.24 -2.21
N ALA A 54 2.88 11.63 -0.94
CA ALA A 54 2.04 12.62 -0.28
C ALA A 54 2.18 14.01 -0.92
N LYS A 55 3.40 14.48 -1.18
CA LYS A 55 3.65 15.78 -1.85
C LYS A 55 3.02 15.85 -3.24
N ARG A 56 3.09 14.76 -3.99
CA ARG A 56 2.56 14.67 -5.37
C ARG A 56 1.08 14.30 -5.42
N LYS A 57 0.44 14.06 -4.26
CA LYS A 57 -0.95 13.62 -4.14
C LYS A 57 -1.25 12.36 -4.96
N ILE A 58 -0.29 11.45 -5.03
CA ILE A 58 -0.43 10.16 -5.72
C ILE A 58 -0.99 9.17 -4.71
N SER A 59 -2.25 8.76 -4.91
CA SER A 59 -2.95 7.80 -4.04
C SER A 59 -3.01 6.39 -4.62
N ASP A 60 -2.50 6.20 -5.84
CA ASP A 60 -2.65 4.97 -6.62
C ASP A 60 -1.43 4.04 -6.51
N VAL A 61 -0.66 4.17 -5.43
CA VAL A 61 0.60 3.46 -5.21
C VAL A 61 0.63 2.86 -3.82
N ALA A 62 0.80 1.54 -3.74
CA ALA A 62 1.02 0.84 -2.49
C ALA A 62 2.51 0.64 -2.22
N VAL A 63 2.98 1.15 -1.09
CA VAL A 63 4.33 0.87 -0.56
C VAL A 63 4.23 -0.27 0.45
N THR A 64 4.80 -1.42 0.11
CA THR A 64 4.84 -2.61 0.98
C THR A 64 6.27 -2.97 1.36
N GLN A 65 6.40 -3.60 2.53
CA GLN A 65 7.67 -4.04 3.07
C GLN A 65 7.74 -5.56 2.97
N THR A 66 8.88 -6.08 2.52
CA THR A 66 9.18 -7.53 2.47
C THR A 66 10.42 -7.85 3.30
N GLY A 67 10.70 -9.12 3.57
CA GLY A 67 11.88 -9.54 4.33
C GLY A 67 13.17 -9.52 3.48
N CYS A 68 14.07 -10.47 3.75
CA CYS A 68 15.28 -10.65 2.96
C CYS A 68 14.95 -11.14 1.53
N ILE A 69 15.50 -10.48 0.51
CA ILE A 69 15.32 -10.83 -0.91
C ILE A 69 16.48 -11.72 -1.41
N GLY A 70 17.52 -11.94 -0.57
CA GLY A 70 18.68 -12.76 -0.93
C GLY A 70 19.72 -12.03 -1.78
N LEU A 71 19.63 -10.70 -1.87
CA LEU A 71 20.53 -9.83 -2.64
C LEU A 71 21.26 -8.84 -1.72
N CYS A 72 21.82 -9.31 -0.60
CA CYS A 72 22.44 -8.46 0.44
C CYS A 72 23.53 -7.51 -0.09
N VAL A 73 24.16 -7.83 -1.23
CA VAL A 73 25.21 -7.00 -1.88
C VAL A 73 24.61 -5.82 -2.66
N LYS A 74 23.31 -5.84 -2.95
CA LYS A 74 22.58 -4.84 -3.72
C LYS A 74 21.36 -4.29 -2.98
N GLU A 75 21.24 -4.55 -1.69
CA GLU A 75 20.26 -3.90 -0.82
C GLU A 75 20.68 -2.45 -0.53
N PRO A 76 19.72 -1.55 -0.23
CA PRO A 76 18.30 -1.82 0.03
C PRO A 76 17.46 -2.04 -1.23
#